data_AF-A0A4Q3RPL7-F1
#
_entry.id   AF-A0A4Q3RPL7-F1
#
_cell.length_a   1.000
_cell.length_b   1.000
_cell.length_c   1.000
_cell.angle_alpha   90.00
_cell.angle_beta   90.00
_cell.angle_gamma   90.00
#
_symmetry.space_group_name_H-M   'P 1'
#
loop_
_entity.id
_entity.type
_entity.pdbx_description
1 polymer ?
#
loop_
_entity_poly.entity_id
_entity_poly.type
_entity_poly.pdbx_seq_one_letter_code
_entity_poly.pdbx_strand_id
1 'polypeptide(L)' 'MKVFVDKKGRFLKGEITAVKQIGEGIPVLDAGGEVIEKIQELTKQDFPESMLKVSDEGIIKKKN' A
#
# COMPACT_ATOMS: atom_id res chain seq x y z
N MET A 1 -5.05 5.41 2.91
CA MET A 1 -4.06 5.53 1.82
C MET A 1 -4.14 6.92 1.21
N LYS A 2 -3.01 7.49 0.79
CA LYS A 2 -2.94 8.71 -0.02
C LYS A 2 -2.41 8.36 -1.41
N VAL A 3 -2.96 9.01 -2.44
CA VAL A 3 -2.53 8.85 -3.84
C VAL A 3 -2.15 10.21 -4.39
N PHE A 4 -1.01 10.27 -5.07
CA PHE A 4 -0.46 11.47 -5.65
C PHE A 4 -0.50 11.34 -7.16
N VAL A 5 -1.05 12.35 -7.82
CA VAL A 5 -1.22 12.42 -9.27
C VAL A 5 -0.69 13.75 -9.80
N ASP A 6 -0.35 13.80 -11.09
CA ASP A 6 -0.01 15.06 -11.75
C ASP A 6 -1.27 15.86 -12.14
N LYS A 7 -1.07 17.05 -12.73
CA LYS A 7 -2.17 17.93 -13.18
C LYS A 7 -3.07 17.30 -14.25
N LYS A 8 -2.66 16.19 -14.88
CA LYS A 8 -3.43 15.44 -15.87
C LYS A 8 -4.08 14.19 -15.26
N GLY A 9 -3.97 13.97 -13.95
CA GLY A 9 -4.50 12.80 -13.27
C GLY A 9 -3.63 11.55 -13.40
N ARG A 10 -2.39 11.66 -13.92
CA ARG A 10 -1.50 10.51 -14.07
C ARG A 10 -0.88 10.15 -12.72
N PHE A 11 -0.91 8.87 -12.37
CA PHE A 11 -0.34 8.35 -11.13
C PHE A 11 1.16 8.66 -10.99
N LEU A 12 1.56 9.20 -9.84
CA LEU A 12 2.94 9.47 -9.44
C LEU A 12 3.42 8.50 -8.35
N LYS A 13 2.69 8.42 -7.24
CA LYS A 13 2.97 7.50 -6.11
C LYS A 13 1.74 7.29 -5.24
N GLY A 14 1.77 6.25 -4.42
CA GLY A 14 0.82 6.02 -3.32
C GLY A 14 1.54 5.82 -1.99
N GLU A 15 0.85 6.10 -0.89
CA GLU A 15 1.35 5.90 0.47
C GLU A 15 0.28 5.21 1.32
N ILE A 16 0.62 4.05 1.87
CA ILE A 16 -0.24 3.26 2.74
C ILE A 16 0.04 3.66 4.19
N THR A 17 -1.03 3.97 4.94
CA THR A 17 -0.95 4.10 6.39
C THR A 17 -1.37 2.76 6.97
N ALA A 18 -0.40 1.94 7.35
CA ALA A 18 -0.63 0.61 7.87
C ALA A 18 -1.20 0.69 9.29
N VAL A 19 -2.41 0.17 9.48
CA VAL A 19 -3.10 0.14 10.76
C VAL A 19 -3.81 -1.19 10.95
N LYS A 20 -3.92 -1.64 12.19
CA LYS A 20 -4.75 -2.77 12.59
C LYS A 20 -5.79 -2.35 13.61
N GLN A 21 -6.96 -2.97 13.54
CA GLN A 21 -8.03 -2.78 14.51
C GLN A 21 -8.09 -4.01 15.42
N ILE A 22 -7.97 -3.77 16.72
CA ILE A 22 -8.00 -4.81 17.75
C ILE A 22 -9.31 -4.65 18.51
N GLY A 23 -10.31 -5.47 18.16
CA GLY A 23 -11.65 -5.37 18.75
C GLY A 23 -12.36 -4.05 18.45
N GLU A 24 -13.23 -3.63 19.37
CA GLU A 24 -13.91 -2.34 19.31
C GLU A 24 -12.96 -1.21 19.73
N GLY A 25 -12.94 -0.10 18.99
CA GLY A 25 -12.14 1.07 19.33
C GLY A 25 -11.47 1.75 18.13
N ILE A 26 -10.39 2.49 18.41
CA ILE A 26 -9.60 3.23 17.42
C ILE A 26 -8.52 2.31 16.82
N PRO A 27 -8.27 2.35 15.51
CA PRO A 27 -7.17 1.60 14.90
C PRO A 27 -5.81 2.04 15.44
N VAL A 28 -4.89 1.09 15.57
CA VAL A 28 -3.50 1.32 15.98
C VAL A 28 -2.56 1.15 14.81
N LEU A 29 -1.41 1.82 14.85
CA LEU A 29 -0.38 1.64 13.83
C LEU A 29 0.11 0.20 13.81
N ASP A 30 0.29 -0.33 12.60
CA ASP A 30 0.78 -1.67 12.40
C ASP A 30 2.31 -1.70 12.36
N ALA A 31 2.93 -1.62 13.54
CA ALA A 31 4.38 -1.52 13.66
C ALA A 31 5.15 -2.76 13.16
N GLY A 32 4.48 -3.92 13.04
CA GLY A 32 5.07 -5.15 12.51
C GLY A 32 5.04 -5.23 10.98
N GLY A 33 4.31 -4.34 10.29
CA GLY A 33 4.25 -4.29 8.84
C GLY A 33 3.42 -5.40 8.20
N GLU A 34 2.68 -6.20 8.98
CA GLU A 34 1.89 -7.33 8.50
C GLU A 34 0.86 -6.92 7.44
N VAL A 35 0.29 -5.71 7.55
CA VAL A 35 -0.61 -5.14 6.54
C VAL A 35 0.09 -4.93 5.20
N ILE A 36 1.34 -4.45 5.22
CA ILE A 36 2.10 -4.19 3.99
C ILE A 36 2.46 -5.52 3.32
N GLU A 37 2.94 -6.50 4.09
CA GLU A 37 3.23 -7.85 3.60
C GLU A 37 1.99 -8.47 2.95
N LYS A 38 0.81 -8.35 3.60
CA LYS A 38 -0.42 -8.91 3.07
C LYS A 38 -0.86 -8.22 1.77
N ILE A 39 -0.72 -6.90 1.69
CA ILE A 39 -1.00 -6.16 0.45
C ILE A 39 -0.06 -6.60 -0.68
N GLN A 40 1.24 -6.77 -0.40
CA GLN A 40 2.21 -7.25 -1.39
C GLN A 40 1.85 -8.66 -1.88
N GLU A 41 1.52 -9.58 -0.95
CA GLU A 41 1.10 -10.95 -1.27
C GLU A 41 -0.13 -10.97 -2.18
N LEU A 42 -1.21 -10.29 -1.77
CA LEU A 42 -2.47 -10.26 -2.50
C LEU A 42 -2.32 -9.56 -3.86
N THR A 43 -1.57 -8.45 -3.92
CA THR A 43 -1.29 -7.76 -5.18
C THR A 43 -0.58 -8.68 -6.18
N LYS A 44 0.35 -9.53 -5.70
CA LYS A 44 1.06 -10.49 -6.55
C LYS A 44 0.14 -11.63 -7.02
N GLN A 45 -0.79 -12.07 -6.17
CA GLN A 45 -1.76 -13.12 -6.50
C GLN A 45 -2.80 -12.63 -7.52
N ASP A 46 -3.40 -11.47 -7.27
CA ASP A 46 -4.50 -10.94 -8.08
C ASP A 46 -4.01 -10.23 -9.36
N PHE A 47 -2.84 -9.59 -9.29
CA PHE A 47 -2.27 -8.78 -10.38
C PHE A 47 -0.79 -9.13 -10.64
N PRO A 48 -0.48 -10.35 -11.09
CA PRO A 48 0.91 -10.80 -11.30
C PRO A 48 1.67 -9.93 -12.31
N GLU A 49 0.97 -9.38 -13.31
CA GLU A 49 1.53 -8.49 -14.34
C GLU A 49 1.50 -7.00 -13.95
N SER A 50 1.13 -6.68 -12.70
CA SER A 50 1.08 -5.30 -12.23
C SER A 50 2.39 -4.57 -12.46
N MET A 51 2.33 -3.40 -13.09
CA MET A 51 3.47 -2.49 -13.23
C MET A 51 3.72 -1.69 -11.94
N LEU A 52 3.00 -1.97 -10.85
CA LEU A 52 3.18 -1.33 -9.55
C LEU A 52 3.93 -2.26 -8.59
N LYS A 53 4.73 -1.65 -7.71
CA LYS A 53 5.39 -2.28 -6.56
C LYS A 53 5.00 -1.52 -5.31
N VAL A 54 4.73 -2.26 -4.24
CA VAL A 54 4.60 -1.73 -2.87
C VAL A 54 5.92 -2.03 -2.15
N SER A 55 6.56 -1.01 -1.57
CA SER A 55 7.76 -1.21 -0.72
C SER A 55 7.37 -1.62 0.69
N ASP A 56 8.36 -1.99 1.51
CA ASP A 56 8.14 -2.43 2.90
C ASP A 56 7.69 -1.26 3.80
N GLU A 57 7.98 -0.03 3.39
CA GLU A 57 7.50 1.21 4.03
C GLU A 57 6.10 1.63 3.54
N GLY A 58 5.42 0.79 2.75
CA GLY A 58 4.08 1.06 2.23
C GLY A 58 4.03 2.12 1.12
N ILE A 59 5.16 2.35 0.42
CA ILE A 59 5.20 3.27 -0.72
C ILE A 59 4.88 2.52 -2.01
N ILE A 60 3.87 2.98 -2.74
CA ILE A 60 3.45 2.43 -4.02
C ILE A 60 4.12 3.23 -5.15
N LYS A 61 4.87 2.56 -6.03
CA LYS A 61 5.53 3.16 -7.21
C LYS A 61 5.39 2.27 -8.43
N LYS A 62 5.61 2.83 -9.62
CA LYS A 62 5.80 2.02 -10.83
C LYS A 62 7.12 1.24 -10.73
N LYS A 63 7.12 0.02 -11.24
CA LYS A 63 8.34 -0.76 -11.49
C LYS A 63 9.17 -0.01 -12.53
N ASN A 64 10.48 0.08 -12.29
CA ASN A 64 11.43 0.59 -13.28
C ASN A 64 11.70 -0.48 -14.33
#